data_AF-A0A3Q0L1V2-F1
#
_entry.id   AF-A0A3Q0L1V2-F1
#
_cell.length_a   1.000
_cell.length_b   1.000
_cell.length_c   1.000
_cell.angle_alpha   90.00
_cell.angle_beta   90.00
_cell.angle_gamma   90.00
#
_symmetry.space_group_name_H-M   'P 1'
#
loop_
_entity.id
_entity.type
_entity.pdbx_description
1 polymer ?
#
loop_
_entity_poly.entity_id
_entity_poly.type
_entity_poly.pdbx_seq_one_letter_code
_entity_poly.pdbx_strand_id
1 'polypeptide(L)'
;MKDFKETEIKVESKKELLLSLMIKAVDAQREKLMLREWDVDYMEKESGSVRGFCEQLVFGDEDVCEQVLSEFIDIHELDDKFELTDCSFIDNARDMQHALVNELVERYDS
;
A
#
# COMPACT_ATOMS: atom_id res chain seq x y z
N MET A 1 3.16 -16.49 22.77
CA MET A 1 3.70 -15.14 23.07
C MET A 1 5.21 -15.06 22.79
N LYS A 2 5.75 -15.93 21.91
CA LYS A 2 7.15 -15.88 21.48
C LYS A 2 7.31 -15.23 20.10
N ASP A 3 6.21 -14.97 19.39
CA ASP A 3 6.24 -14.85 17.92
C ASP A 3 6.22 -13.40 17.42
N PHE A 4 5.45 -12.51 18.06
CA PHE A 4 5.40 -11.08 17.70
C PHE A 4 6.78 -10.39 17.73
N LYS A 5 7.55 -10.60 18.81
CA LYS A 5 8.87 -9.96 18.96
C LYS A 5 9.91 -10.51 17.96
N GLU A 6 9.80 -11.78 17.60
CA GLU A 6 10.65 -12.37 16.57
C GLU A 6 10.30 -11.80 15.18
N THR A 7 9.00 -11.63 14.91
CA THR A 7 8.48 -11.02 13.69
C THR A 7 8.98 -9.59 13.53
N GLU A 8 8.83 -8.76 14.56
CA GLU A 8 9.33 -7.38 14.60
C GLU A 8 10.82 -7.32 14.28
N ILE A 9 11.65 -8.11 14.98
CA ILE A 9 13.11 -8.13 14.75
C ILE A 9 13.44 -8.52 13.31
N LYS A 10 12.74 -9.51 12.74
CA LYS A 10 13.01 -10.01 11.40
C LYS A 10 12.58 -9.02 10.32
N VAL A 11 11.39 -8.44 10.44
CA VAL A 11 10.87 -7.39 9.56
C VAL A 11 11.82 -6.20 9.58
N GLU A 12 12.22 -5.72 10.76
CA GLU A 12 13.13 -4.59 10.90
C GLU A 12 14.53 -4.88 10.33
N SER A 13 15.05 -6.11 10.52
CA SER A 13 16.33 -6.52 9.92
C SER A 13 16.31 -6.55 8.39
N LYS A 14 15.12 -6.58 7.77
CA LYS A 14 14.89 -6.64 6.32
C LYS A 14 14.17 -5.42 5.77
N LYS A 15 14.05 -4.34 6.54
CA LYS A 15 13.28 -3.14 6.14
C LYS A 15 13.64 -2.59 4.75
N GLU A 16 14.92 -2.52 4.40
CA GLU A 16 15.35 -2.00 3.10
C GLU A 16 14.88 -2.89 1.94
N LEU A 17 14.86 -4.21 2.16
CA LEU A 17 14.32 -5.16 1.19
C LEU A 17 12.81 -5.01 1.07
N LEU A 18 12.10 -4.94 2.19
CA LEU A 18 10.64 -4.76 2.22
C LEU A 18 10.22 -3.46 1.53
N LEU A 19 10.88 -2.34 1.84
CA LEU A 19 10.66 -1.07 1.16
C LEU A 19 10.93 -1.17 -0.34
N SER A 20 12.00 -1.85 -0.76
CA SER A 20 12.26 -2.06 -2.19
C SER A 20 11.18 -2.90 -2.88
N LEU A 21 10.60 -3.88 -2.19
CA LEU A 21 9.50 -4.69 -2.72
C LEU A 21 8.20 -3.88 -2.78
N MET A 22 7.91 -3.08 -1.75
CA MET A 22 6.76 -2.17 -1.71
C MET A 22 6.83 -1.13 -2.82
N ILE A 23 8.01 -0.50 -3.06
CA ILE A 23 8.22 0.41 -4.20
C ILE A 23 7.80 -0.26 -5.52
N LYS A 24 8.31 -1.47 -5.78
CA LYS A 24 7.99 -2.21 -7.00
C LYS A 24 6.50 -2.55 -7.10
N ALA A 25 5.87 -2.88 -5.98
CA ALA A 25 4.45 -3.21 -5.94
C ALA A 25 3.58 -1.97 -6.21
N VAL A 26 3.93 -0.82 -5.61
CA VAL A 26 3.28 0.47 -5.87
C VAL A 26 3.50 0.91 -7.31
N ASP A 27 4.70 0.75 -7.88
CA ASP A 27 4.97 1.03 -9.30
C ASP A 27 4.12 0.16 -10.23
N ALA A 28 3.98 -1.13 -9.91
CA ALA A 28 3.13 -2.03 -10.69
C ALA A 28 1.64 -1.69 -10.55
N GLN A 29 1.20 -1.28 -9.35
CA GLN A 29 -0.16 -0.79 -9.11
C GLN A 29 -0.42 0.49 -9.92
N ARG A 30 0.54 1.43 -9.90
CA ARG A 30 0.51 2.65 -10.71
C ARG A 30 0.32 2.35 -12.18
N GLU A 31 1.15 1.48 -12.77
CA GLU A 31 1.01 1.10 -14.19
C GLU A 31 -0.38 0.54 -14.50
N LYS A 32 -0.91 -0.34 -13.64
CA LYS A 32 -2.26 -0.91 -13.81
C LYS A 32 -3.35 0.16 -13.74
N LEU A 33 -3.27 1.07 -12.77
CA LEU A 33 -4.27 2.12 -12.58
C LEU A 33 -4.20 3.17 -13.70
N MET A 34 -3.01 3.47 -14.21
CA MET A 34 -2.82 4.40 -15.31
C MET A 34 -3.34 3.88 -16.66
N LEU A 35 -3.50 2.57 -16.82
CA LEU A 35 -4.13 1.98 -18.00
C LEU A 35 -5.67 2.02 -17.94
N ARG A 36 -6.25 2.37 -16.78
CA ARG A 36 -7.70 2.49 -16.61
C ARG A 36 -8.13 3.95 -16.79
N GLU A 37 -9.32 4.12 -17.33
CA GLU A 37 -10.02 5.40 -17.37
C GLU A 37 -11.29 5.26 -16.54
N TRP A 38 -11.47 6.18 -15.60
CA TRP A 38 -12.65 6.24 -14.74
C TRP A 38 -13.48 7.47 -15.09
N ASP A 39 -14.79 7.34 -14.98
CA ASP A 39 -15.73 8.44 -15.14
C ASP A 39 -15.80 9.24 -13.82
N VAL A 40 -15.63 10.57 -13.88
CA VAL A 40 -15.57 11.42 -12.68
C VAL A 40 -16.90 11.42 -11.93
N ASP A 41 -18.04 11.44 -12.63
CA ASP A 41 -19.36 11.39 -11.98
C ASP A 41 -19.54 10.06 -11.23
N TYR A 42 -19.02 8.96 -11.79
CA TYR A 42 -18.98 7.67 -11.10
C TYR A 42 -18.09 7.71 -9.85
N MET A 43 -16.87 8.26 -9.96
CA MET A 43 -15.93 8.36 -8.84
C MET A 43 -16.54 9.16 -7.67
N GLU A 44 -17.11 10.33 -7.96
CA GLU A 44 -17.75 11.17 -6.94
C GLU A 44 -18.98 10.50 -6.34
N LYS A 45 -19.76 9.76 -7.14
CA LYS A 45 -20.93 9.04 -6.64
C LYS A 45 -20.56 7.91 -5.68
N GLU A 46 -19.53 7.13 -5.98
CA GLU A 46 -19.15 5.97 -5.17
C GLU A 46 -18.41 6.37 -3.88
N SER A 47 -17.54 7.38 -3.94
CA SER A 47 -16.63 7.70 -2.83
C SER A 47 -16.76 9.14 -2.32
N GLY A 48 -17.71 9.92 -2.83
CA GLY A 48 -17.97 11.30 -2.43
C GLY A 48 -17.00 12.34 -3.00
N SER A 49 -15.87 11.90 -3.56
CA SER A 49 -14.88 12.75 -4.24
C SER A 49 -13.92 11.90 -5.09
N VAL A 50 -13.30 12.52 -6.09
CA VAL A 50 -12.20 11.91 -6.87
C VAL A 50 -11.09 11.39 -5.96
N ARG A 51 -10.64 12.22 -4.99
CA ARG A 51 -9.61 11.83 -4.03
C ARG A 51 -10.02 10.62 -3.19
N GLY A 52 -11.24 10.61 -2.65
CA GLY A 52 -11.74 9.49 -1.86
C GLY A 52 -11.77 8.19 -2.67
N PHE A 53 -12.12 8.25 -3.96
CA PHE A 53 -12.08 7.09 -4.85
C PHE A 53 -10.65 6.60 -5.08
N CYS A 54 -9.71 7.51 -5.37
CA CYS A 54 -8.29 7.16 -5.53
C CYS A 54 -7.69 6.58 -4.24
N GLU A 55 -8.04 7.12 -3.07
CA GLU A 55 -7.63 6.58 -1.78
C GLU A 55 -8.16 5.17 -1.56
N GLN A 56 -9.43 4.90 -1.89
CA GLN A 56 -10.00 3.55 -1.81
C GLN A 56 -9.28 2.55 -2.73
N LEU A 57 -8.85 2.98 -3.92
CA LEU A 57 -8.08 2.11 -4.82
C LEU A 57 -6.69 1.77 -4.30
N VAL A 58 -6.02 2.71 -3.62
CA VAL A 58 -4.61 2.57 -3.20
C VAL A 58 -4.47 2.00 -1.78
N PHE A 59 -5.37 2.38 -0.88
CA PHE A 59 -5.36 2.00 0.55
C PHE A 59 -6.46 1.01 0.94
N GLY A 60 -7.36 0.64 0.02
CA GLY A 60 -8.44 -0.30 0.29
C GLY A 60 -7.98 -1.77 0.24
N ASP A 61 -8.85 -2.65 -0.24
CA ASP A 61 -8.57 -4.10 -0.30
C ASP A 61 -7.34 -4.46 -1.15
N GLU A 62 -6.94 -3.57 -2.06
CA GLU A 62 -5.74 -3.69 -2.89
C GLU A 62 -4.52 -2.93 -2.31
N ASP A 63 -4.43 -2.75 -0.98
CA ASP A 63 -3.23 -2.18 -0.34
C ASP A 63 -2.00 -3.08 -0.58
N VAL A 64 -1.27 -2.76 -1.64
CA VAL A 64 -0.11 -3.53 -2.08
C VAL A 64 1.05 -3.50 -1.09
N CYS A 65 1.14 -2.47 -0.23
CA CYS A 65 2.16 -2.41 0.80
C CYS A 65 1.85 -3.43 1.91
N GLU A 66 0.61 -3.48 2.37
CA GLU A 66 0.16 -4.48 3.34
C GLU A 66 0.33 -5.89 2.78
N GLN A 67 -0.04 -6.12 1.51
CA GLN A 67 0.13 -7.42 0.85
C GLN A 67 1.59 -7.88 0.81
N VAL A 68 2.54 -6.99 0.46
CA VAL A 68 3.97 -7.33 0.48
C VAL A 68 4.44 -7.73 1.87
N LEU A 69 3.94 -7.07 2.92
CA LEU A 69 4.26 -7.44 4.31
C LEU A 69 3.65 -8.79 4.69
N SER A 70 2.37 -9.01 4.40
CA SER A 70 1.69 -10.28 4.68
C SER A 70 2.38 -11.45 3.96
N GLU A 71 2.72 -11.30 2.67
CA GLU A 71 3.47 -12.33 1.93
C GLU A 71 4.84 -12.59 2.56
N PHE A 72 5.53 -11.54 3.03
CA PHE A 72 6.80 -11.71 3.73
C PHE A 72 6.63 -12.50 5.04
N ILE A 73 5.59 -12.21 5.82
CA ILE A 73 5.26 -12.91 7.06
C ILE A 73 4.97 -14.38 6.78
N ASP A 74 4.13 -14.67 5.77
CA ASP A 74 3.76 -16.03 5.37
C ASP A 74 4.97 -16.85 4.92
N ILE A 75 5.81 -16.29 4.02
CA ILE A 75 7.03 -16.95 3.52
C ILE A 75 7.99 -17.30 4.65
N HIS A 76 8.00 -16.50 5.72
CA HIS A 76 8.90 -16.67 6.84
C HIS A 76 8.27 -17.32 8.07
N GLU A 77 7.03 -17.80 7.95
CA GLU A 77 6.23 -18.44 9.01
C GLU A 77 6.18 -17.59 10.30
N LEU A 78 5.92 -16.28 10.14
CA LEU A 78 5.89 -15.30 11.22
C LEU A 78 4.48 -15.05 11.78
N ASP A 79 4.37 -14.23 12.83
CA ASP A 79 3.10 -13.89 13.49
C ASP A 79 2.19 -13.13 12.50
N ASP A 80 1.02 -13.71 12.24
CA ASP A 80 0.03 -13.23 11.27
C ASP A 80 -0.73 -11.97 11.72
N LYS A 81 -0.56 -11.57 12.98
CA LYS A 81 -1.14 -10.34 13.54
C LYS A 81 -0.25 -9.12 13.39
N PHE A 82 0.93 -9.27 12.82
CA PHE A 82 1.88 -8.18 12.63
C PHE A 82 1.48 -7.37 11.40
N GLU A 83 1.17 -6.09 11.61
CA GLU A 83 0.63 -5.20 10.57
C GLU A 83 1.67 -4.16 10.15
N LEU A 84 1.44 -3.48 9.02
CA LEU A 84 2.32 -2.39 8.58
C LEU A 84 2.35 -1.25 9.62
N THR A 85 1.30 -1.10 10.42
CA THR A 85 1.22 -0.14 11.54
C THR A 85 2.21 -0.42 12.67
N ASP A 86 2.72 -1.64 12.76
CA ASP A 86 3.75 -2.05 13.71
C ASP A 86 5.18 -1.78 13.20
N CYS A 87 5.35 -1.44 11.91
CA CYS A 87 6.66 -1.24 11.29
C CYS A 87 7.23 0.15 11.53
N SER A 88 8.55 0.25 11.80
CA SER A 88 9.22 1.55 11.95
C SER A 88 9.27 2.38 10.66
N PHE A 89 9.03 1.74 9.52
CA PHE A 89 9.08 2.34 8.19
C PHE A 89 7.69 2.59 7.58
N ILE A 90 6.62 2.55 8.39
CA ILE A 90 5.25 2.81 7.92
C ILE A 90 5.14 4.14 7.15
N ASP A 91 5.77 5.20 7.64
CA ASP A 91 5.71 6.52 7.00
C ASP A 91 6.23 6.45 5.55
N ASN A 92 7.33 5.74 5.31
CA ASN A 92 7.86 5.56 3.97
C ASN A 92 6.85 4.82 3.07
N ALA A 93 6.22 3.76 3.59
CA ALA A 93 5.22 3.00 2.83
C ALA A 93 4.00 3.86 2.47
N ARG A 94 3.48 4.64 3.44
CA ARG A 94 2.33 5.51 3.25
C ARG A 94 2.65 6.72 2.36
N ASP A 95 3.84 7.28 2.44
CA ASP A 95 4.29 8.38 1.57
C ASP A 95 4.28 7.97 0.09
N MET A 96 4.72 6.75 -0.23
CA MET A 96 4.71 6.23 -1.60
C MET A 96 3.28 6.03 -2.13
N GLN A 97 2.38 5.50 -1.30
CA GLN A 97 0.98 5.35 -1.65
C GLN A 97 0.28 6.71 -1.82
N HIS A 98 0.56 7.68 -0.95
CA HIS A 98 0.05 9.04 -1.08
C HIS A 98 0.56 9.73 -2.34
N ALA A 99 1.81 9.50 -2.75
CA ALA A 99 2.34 10.02 -4.01
C ALA A 99 1.54 9.47 -5.22
N LEU A 100 1.23 8.18 -5.22
CA LEU A 100 0.37 7.58 -6.25
C LEU A 100 -1.05 8.17 -6.23
N VAL A 101 -1.66 8.33 -5.05
CA VAL A 101 -2.99 8.97 -4.95
C VAL A 101 -2.97 10.37 -5.54
N ASN A 102 -1.95 11.19 -5.21
CA ASN A 102 -1.85 12.55 -5.74
C ASN A 102 -1.73 12.55 -7.27
N GLU A 103 -0.91 11.66 -7.84
CA GLU A 103 -0.77 11.53 -9.30
C GLU A 103 -2.09 11.12 -9.97
N LEU A 104 -2.85 10.21 -9.36
CA LEU A 104 -4.16 9.81 -9.86
C LEU A 104 -5.17 10.95 -9.79
N VAL A 105 -5.20 11.71 -8.69
CA VAL A 105 -6.10 12.86 -8.54
C VAL A 105 -5.79 13.93 -9.57
N GLU A 106 -4.51 14.28 -9.77
CA GLU A 106 -4.08 15.27 -10.77
C GLU A 106 -4.53 14.93 -12.19
N ARG A 107 -4.64 13.63 -12.51
CA ARG A 107 -5.14 13.16 -13.82
C ARG A 107 -6.63 13.43 -14.05
N TYR A 108 -7.44 13.48 -13.00
CA TYR A 108 -8.90 13.64 -13.09
C TYR A 108 -9.40 15.04 -12.69
N ASP A 109 -8.56 15.83 -12.01
CA ASP A 109 -8.83 17.24 -11.68
C ASP A 109 -8.50 18.23 -12.83
N SER A 110 -8.05 17.73 -14.00
CA SER A 110 -7.66 18.54 -15.17
C SER A 110 -8.73 18.58 -16.28
#